data_AF-Q3YTJ2-F1
#
_entry.id   AF-Q3YTJ2-F1
#
_cell.length_a   1.000
_cell.length_b   1.000
_cell.length_c   1.000
_cell.angle_alpha   90.00
_cell.angle_beta   90.00
_cell.angle_gamma   90.00
#
_symmetry.space_group_name_H-M   'P 1'
#
loop_
_entity.id
_entity.type
_entity.pdbx_description
1 polymer ?
#
loop_
_entity_poly.entity_id
_entity_poly.type
_entity_poly.pdbx_seq_one_letter_code
_entity_poly.pdbx_strand_id
1 'polypeptide(L)'
;MFNAKIRGWIKYYGAFYKSALYLTLRQIDRKLVLWLPRKHKRLRGHRRRASHWLARVARSETRLFAHWPLLWGQASMRRAG
;
A
#
# COMPACT_ATOMS: atom_id res chain seq x y z
N MET A 1 -14.86 -5.13 -1.05
CA MET A 1 -15.62 -3.86 -0.88
C MET A 1 -14.76 -2.60 -0.70
N PHE A 2 -13.47 -2.69 -0.31
CA PHE A 2 -12.61 -1.50 -0.15
C PHE A 2 -12.00 -0.95 -1.46
N ASN A 3 -11.67 -1.82 -2.41
CA ASN A 3 -11.02 -1.42 -3.67
C ASN A 3 -11.84 -0.44 -4.52
N ALA A 4 -13.17 -0.56 -4.53
CA ALA A 4 -14.02 0.39 -5.27
C ALA A 4 -13.94 1.81 -4.68
N LYS A 5 -13.99 1.93 -3.35
CA LYS A 5 -13.88 3.23 -2.65
C LYS A 5 -12.50 3.86 -2.87
N ILE A 6 -11.43 3.07 -2.73
CA ILE A 6 -10.06 3.52 -2.96
C ILE A 6 -9.87 3.99 -4.41
N ARG A 7 -10.43 3.28 -5.41
CA ARG A 7 -10.42 3.73 -6.81
C ARG A 7 -11.14 5.05 -6.99
N GLY A 8 -12.30 5.24 -6.35
CA GLY A 8 -13.02 6.51 -6.35
C GLY A 8 -12.17 7.65 -5.79
N TRP A 9 -11.50 7.44 -4.65
CA TRP A 9 -10.60 8.44 -4.06
C TRP A 9 -9.40 8.75 -4.96
N ILE A 10 -8.80 7.74 -5.60
CA ILE A 10 -7.71 7.95 -6.56
C ILE A 10 -8.20 8.79 -7.75
N LYS A 11 -9.37 8.48 -8.29
CA LYS A 11 -9.93 9.21 -9.45
C LYS A 11 -10.26 10.66 -9.09
N TYR A 12 -10.88 10.88 -7.94
CA TYR A 12 -11.34 12.21 -7.51
C TYR A 12 -10.18 13.07 -6.98
N TYR A 13 -9.43 12.57 -5.99
CA TYR A 13 -8.35 13.33 -5.34
C TYR A 13 -7.01 13.27 -6.07
N GLY A 14 -6.82 12.33 -7.00
CA GLY A 14 -5.55 12.18 -7.73
C GLY A 14 -5.26 13.32 -8.70
N ALA A 15 -6.27 14.08 -9.14
CA ALA A 15 -6.07 15.25 -10.00
C ALA A 15 -5.62 16.50 -9.20
N PHE A 16 -6.16 16.69 -7.99
CA PHE A 16 -6.02 17.95 -7.24
C PHE A 16 -5.10 17.85 -6.01
N TYR A 17 -5.07 16.69 -5.32
CA TYR A 17 -4.43 16.54 -4.01
C TYR A 17 -3.55 15.28 -3.94
N LYS A 18 -2.63 15.14 -4.90
CA LYS A 18 -1.74 13.96 -4.97
C LYS A 18 -0.99 13.71 -3.66
N SER A 19 -0.35 14.73 -3.08
CA SER A 19 0.44 14.59 -1.84
C SER A 19 -0.39 14.07 -0.66
N ALA A 20 -1.57 14.64 -0.43
CA ALA A 20 -2.49 14.20 0.63
C ALA A 20 -3.09 12.81 0.34
N LEU A 21 -3.35 12.49 -0.93
CA LEU A 21 -3.78 11.17 -1.35
C LEU A 21 -2.71 10.12 -1.03
N TYR A 22 -1.45 10.35 -1.42
CA TYR A 22 -0.34 9.44 -1.13
C TYR A 22 -0.15 9.22 0.37
N LEU A 23 -0.30 10.28 1.18
CA LEU A 23 -0.25 10.17 2.64
C LEU A 23 -1.36 9.26 3.17
N THR A 24 -2.59 9.48 2.72
CA THR A 24 -3.77 8.67 3.10
C THR A 24 -3.59 7.20 2.74
N LEU A 25 -3.15 6.92 1.51
CA LEU A 25 -2.90 5.55 1.04
C LEU A 25 -1.79 4.86 1.87
N ARG A 26 -0.73 5.58 2.23
CA ARG A 26 0.32 5.06 3.13
C ARG A 26 -0.20 4.77 4.55
N GLN A 27 -1.17 5.54 5.05
CA GLN A 27 -1.80 5.23 6.35
C GLN A 27 -2.60 3.93 6.30
N ILE A 28 -3.24 3.62 5.17
CA ILE A 28 -3.91 2.32 4.96
C ILE A 28 -2.87 1.19 5.06
N ASP A 29 -1.74 1.31 4.37
CA ASP A 29 -0.65 0.33 4.45
C ASP A 29 -0.06 0.21 5.87
N ARG A 30 0.07 1.32 6.61
CA ARG A 30 0.50 1.27 8.02
C ARG A 30 -0.47 0.49 8.90
N LYS A 31 -1.79 0.64 8.69
CA LYS A 31 -2.81 -0.15 9.40
C LYS A 31 -2.70 -1.64 9.03
N LEU A 32 -2.46 -1.96 7.76
CA LEU A 32 -2.16 -3.33 7.32
C LEU A 32 -0.93 -3.90 8.03
N VAL A 33 0.17 -3.15 8.10
CA VAL A 33 1.38 -3.56 8.83
C VAL A 33 1.12 -3.82 10.31
N LEU A 34 0.27 -3.02 10.97
CA LEU A 34 -0.10 -3.22 12.37
C LEU A 34 -1.01 -4.42 12.58
N TRP A 35 -1.85 -4.72 11.60
CA TRP A 35 -2.77 -5.86 11.62
C TRP A 35 -2.06 -7.18 11.32
N LEU A 36 -1.04 -7.18 10.45
CA LEU A 36 -0.32 -8.38 10.04
C LEU A 36 0.24 -9.23 11.20
N PRO A 37 0.93 -8.66 12.21
CA PRO A 37 1.37 -9.40 13.40
C PRO A 37 0.25 -10.04 14.22
N ARG A 38 -0.97 -9.50 14.16
CA ARG A 38 -2.13 -10.06 14.85
C ARG A 38 -2.68 -11.28 14.12
N LYS A 39 -2.63 -11.26 12.78
CA LYS A 39 -3.09 -12.38 11.95
C LYS A 39 -2.04 -13.48 11.78
N HIS A 40 -0.77 -13.12 11.64
CA HIS A 40 0.32 -14.07 11.39
C HIS A 40 1.25 -14.14 12.60
N LYS A 41 1.17 -15.24 13.35
CA LYS A 41 2.03 -15.48 14.53
C LYS A 41 3.53 -15.37 14.22
N ARG A 42 3.94 -15.71 12.99
CA ARG A 42 5.33 -15.58 12.49
C ARG A 42 5.84 -14.14 12.43
N LEU A 43 4.95 -13.15 12.41
CA LEU A 43 5.27 -11.71 12.34
C LEU A 43 5.05 -11.00 13.69
N ARG A 44 4.70 -11.73 14.75
CA ARG A 44 4.41 -11.16 16.07
C ARG A 44 5.66 -10.48 16.64
N GLY A 45 5.52 -9.25 17.14
CA GLY A 45 6.62 -8.46 17.71
C GLY A 45 7.57 -7.81 16.68
N HIS A 46 7.52 -8.20 15.40
CA HIS A 46 8.47 -7.73 14.39
C HIS A 46 7.83 -6.82 13.34
N ARG A 47 7.56 -5.57 13.71
CA ARG A 47 6.93 -4.57 12.83
C ARG A 47 7.70 -4.34 11.53
N ARG A 48 9.05 -4.30 11.58
CA ARG A 48 9.89 -4.17 10.37
C ARG A 48 9.73 -5.37 9.43
N ARG A 49 9.72 -6.61 9.97
CA ARG A 49 9.48 -7.82 9.17
C ARG A 49 8.07 -7.83 8.56
N ALA A 50 7.06 -7.36 9.30
CA ALA A 50 5.71 -7.21 8.77
C ALA A 50 5.64 -6.19 7.62
N SER A 51 6.33 -5.06 7.73
CA SER A 51 6.45 -4.10 6.62
C SER A 51 7.13 -4.70 5.38
N HIS A 52 8.25 -5.41 5.56
CA HIS A 52 8.97 -6.04 4.45
C HIS A 52 8.15 -7.15 3.79
N TRP A 53 7.43 -7.93 4.59
CA TRP A 53 6.51 -8.95 4.11
C TRP A 53 5.36 -8.32 3.30
N LEU A 54 4.74 -7.26 3.82
CA LEU A 54 3.70 -6.52 3.09
C LEU A 54 4.24 -5.96 1.77
N ALA A 55 5.44 -5.39 1.78
CA ALA A 55 6.10 -4.87 0.58
C ALA A 55 6.42 -5.97 -0.45
N ARG A 56 6.69 -7.20 -0.01
CA ARG A 56 6.90 -8.35 -0.89
C ARG A 56 5.59 -8.78 -1.54
N VAL A 57 4.54 -8.94 -0.75
CA VAL A 57 3.20 -9.29 -1.24
C VAL A 57 2.62 -8.21 -2.14
N ALA A 58 2.80 -6.94 -1.78
CA ALA A 58 2.31 -5.82 -2.57
C ALA A 58 2.98 -5.72 -3.94
N ARG A 59 4.21 -6.23 -4.08
CA ARG A 59 4.92 -6.31 -5.36
C ARG A 59 4.55 -7.55 -6.17
N SER A 60 4.28 -8.69 -5.54
CA SER A 60 3.87 -9.91 -6.24
C SER A 60 2.40 -9.86 -6.69
N GLU A 61 1.53 -9.30 -5.84
CA GLU A 61 0.08 -9.27 -6.02
C GLU A 61 -0.42 -7.83 -5.99
N THR A 62 0.13 -7.00 -6.89
CA THR A 62 -0.17 -5.56 -7.00
C THR A 62 -1.67 -5.24 -7.17
N ARG A 63 -2.49 -6.20 -7.62
CA ARG A 63 -3.93 -6.02 -7.87
C ARG A 63 -4.82 -6.28 -6.65
N LEU A 64 -4.29 -6.78 -5.54
CA LEU A 64 -5.08 -7.02 -4.32
C LEU A 64 -5.67 -5.73 -3.75
N PHE A 65 -4.90 -4.64 -3.78
CA PHE A 65 -5.37 -3.31 -3.40
C PHE A 65 -5.18 -2.31 -4.53
N ALA A 66 -6.21 -1.51 -4.78
CA ALA A 66 -6.21 -0.55 -5.88
C ALA A 66 -5.11 0.52 -5.78
N HIS A 67 -4.60 0.81 -4.58
CA HIS A 67 -3.54 1.80 -4.37
C HIS A 67 -2.13 1.22 -4.39
N TRP A 68 -1.96 -0.10 -4.36
CA TRP A 68 -0.64 -0.71 -4.36
C TRP A 68 0.20 -0.42 -5.60
N PRO A 69 -0.36 -0.39 -6.83
CA PRO A 69 0.40 0.02 -8.01
C PRO A 69 0.92 1.46 -7.89
N LEU A 70 0.18 2.36 -7.22
CA LEU A 70 0.60 3.75 -7.03
C LEU A 70 1.74 3.86 -6.01
N LEU A 71 1.70 3.10 -4.92
CA LEU A 71 2.71 3.17 -3.85
C LEU A 71 3.96 2.32 -4.12
N TRP A 72 3.77 1.13 -4.70
CA TRP A 72 4.81 0.11 -4.84
C TRP A 72 5.22 -0.11 -6.30
N GLY A 73 4.40 0.30 -7.27
CA GLY A 73 4.68 0.21 -8.70
C GLY A 73 5.55 1.35 -9.25
N GLN A 74 5.74 2.46 -8.52
CA GLN A 74 6.65 3.54 -8.93
C GLN A 74 8.15 3.16 -8.90
N ALA A 75 8.50 2.03 -8.28
CA ALA A 75 9.88 1.55 -8.25
C ALA A 75 10.41 1.11 -9.63
N SER A 76 9.53 0.79 -10.60
CA SER A 76 9.95 0.46 -11.97
C SER A 76 10.10 1.67 -12.90
N MET A 77 9.58 2.85 -12.54
CA MET A 77 9.60 4.04 -13.41
C MET A 77 10.74 5.02 -13.10
N ARG A 78 11.50 4.83 -12.01
CA ARG A 78 12.68 5.65 -11.64
C ARG A 78 14.04 5.04 -12.02
N ARG A 79 14.05 4.07 -12.95
CA ARG A 79 15.28 3.48 -13.53
C ARG A 79 15.46 3.75 -15.04
N ALA A 80 14.64 4.63 -15.60
CA ALA A 80 14.85 5.19 -16.93
C ALA A 80 15.17 6.68 -16.74
N GLY A 81 16.47 6.99 -16.72
CA GLY A 81 17.03 8.32 -16.48
C GLY A 81 18.54 8.19 -16.37
#